data_AF-M1R5E1-F1
#
_entry.id   AF-M1R5E1-F1
#
_cell.length_a   1.000
_cell.length_b   1.000
_cell.length_c   1.000
_cell.angle_alpha   90.00
_cell.angle_beta   90.00
_cell.angle_gamma   90.00
#
_symmetry.space_group_name_H-M   'P 1'
#
loop_
_entity.id
_entity.type
_entity.pdbx_description
1 polymer ?
#
loop_
_entity_poly.entity_id
_entity_poly.type
_entity_poly.pdbx_seq_one_letter_code
_entity_poly.pdbx_strand_id
1 'polypeptide(L)'
;MCVMSRNVDKAKIYKSKGFTIVEALVTVAITALAIYIIYGMITSYAAMTKNNYVYTCLIQSATSGLEAKLMNPSVTSLSLTCGGLLVNVNVVGNPPNNPPPFIGSGQSACSTVTSIATYQSYSFSIQDDACNFGS
;
A
#
# COMPACT_ATOMS: atom_id res chain seq x y z
N MET A 1 29.51 -42.32 66.16
CA MET A 1 29.85 -41.59 64.92
C MET A 1 28.55 -41.06 64.32
N CYS A 2 28.46 -39.73 64.25
CA CYS A 2 27.37 -38.92 63.70
C CYS A 2 27.42 -38.96 62.15
N VAL A 3 26.52 -38.47 61.29
CA VAL A 3 25.37 -37.56 61.27
C VAL A 3 24.58 -37.97 60.01
N MET A 4 23.25 -37.90 60.01
CA MET A 4 22.49 -37.14 58.98
C MET A 4 21.00 -37.23 59.26
N SER A 5 20.59 -36.37 60.20
CA SER A 5 19.22 -35.89 60.33
C SER A 5 18.83 -35.19 59.04
N ARG A 6 17.87 -35.75 58.28
CA ARG A 6 17.25 -35.07 57.15
C ARG A 6 16.25 -34.06 57.71
N ASN A 7 16.74 -32.88 58.08
CA ASN A 7 15.95 -31.66 58.06
C ASN A 7 15.59 -31.39 56.60
N VAL A 8 14.43 -31.88 56.15
CA VAL A 8 13.82 -31.36 54.93
C VAL A 8 13.23 -30.02 55.34
N ASP A 9 13.96 -28.97 55.01
CA ASP A 9 13.55 -27.58 55.13
C ASP A 9 12.08 -27.45 54.74
N LYS A 10 11.30 -26.88 55.65
CA LYS A 10 9.92 -26.50 55.38
C LYS A 10 9.95 -25.59 54.16
N ALA A 11 9.56 -26.13 53.01
CA ALA A 11 9.25 -25.31 51.86
C ALA A 11 8.28 -24.24 52.36
N LYS A 12 8.74 -22.98 52.38
CA LYS A 12 7.86 -21.84 52.52
C LYS A 12 6.96 -21.89 51.29
N ILE A 13 5.87 -22.63 51.42
CA ILE A 13 4.70 -22.49 50.58
C ILE A 13 4.32 -21.03 50.78
N TYR A 14 4.72 -20.17 49.85
CA TYR A 14 4.11 -18.86 49.71
C TYR A 14 2.63 -19.16 49.67
N LYS A 15 1.92 -18.75 50.73
CA LYS A 15 0.48 -18.85 50.81
C LYS A 15 -0.06 -17.97 49.69
N SER A 16 -0.13 -18.54 48.49
CA SER A 16 -0.69 -17.89 47.32
C SER A 16 -2.10 -17.55 47.73
N LYS A 17 -2.41 -16.25 47.84
CA LYS A 17 -3.79 -15.81 48.04
C LYS A 17 -4.59 -16.50 46.93
N GLY A 18 -5.51 -17.39 47.32
CA GLY A 18 -6.25 -18.20 46.37
C GLY A 18 -6.94 -17.29 45.37
N PHE A 19 -6.80 -17.61 44.08
CA PHE A 19 -7.45 -16.87 43.01
C PHE A 19 -8.96 -16.96 43.21
N THR A 20 -9.61 -15.82 43.37
CA THR A 20 -11.06 -15.80 43.57
C THR A 20 -11.77 -16.05 42.25
N ILE A 21 -12.93 -16.74 42.28
CA ILE A 21 -13.74 -16.98 41.07
C ILE A 21 -14.10 -15.65 40.38
N VAL A 22 -14.28 -14.58 41.16
CA VAL A 22 -14.55 -13.23 40.65
C VAL A 22 -13.36 -12.67 39.88
N GLU A 23 -12.13 -12.79 40.39
CA GLU A 23 -10.92 -12.37 39.64
C GLU A 23 -10.77 -13.14 38.33
N ALA A 24 -11.12 -14.43 38.31
CA ALA A 24 -11.12 -15.25 37.10
C ALA A 24 -12.09 -14.72 36.05
N LEU A 25 -13.32 -14.41 36.45
CA LEU A 25 -14.34 -13.88 35.56
C LEU A 25 -13.97 -12.51 35.02
N VAL A 26 -13.42 -11.64 35.86
CA VAL A 26 -12.98 -10.29 35.45
C VAL A 26 -11.81 -10.37 34.47
N THR A 27 -10.82 -11.24 34.71
CA THR A 27 -9.69 -11.41 33.78
C THR A 27 -10.13 -11.98 32.42
N VAL A 28 -11.05 -12.94 32.40
CA VAL A 28 -11.63 -13.46 31.15
C VAL A 28 -12.43 -12.37 30.41
N ALA A 29 -13.20 -11.56 31.12
CA ALA A 29 -13.96 -10.47 30.51
C ALA A 29 -13.04 -9.40 29.88
N ILE A 30 -11.98 -9.00 30.59
CA ILE A 30 -11.02 -8.01 30.09
C ILE A 30 -10.22 -8.55 28.90
N THR A 31 -9.79 -9.81 28.96
CA THR A 31 -9.04 -10.44 27.85
C THR A 31 -9.91 -10.59 26.60
N ALA A 32 -11.17 -10.98 26.74
CA ALA A 32 -12.10 -11.04 25.62
C ALA A 32 -12.30 -9.66 24.95
N LEU A 33 -12.48 -8.61 25.75
CA LEU A 33 -12.57 -7.22 25.26
C LEU A 33 -11.29 -6.79 24.53
N ALA A 34 -10.11 -7.08 25.11
CA ALA A 34 -8.84 -6.73 24.51
C ALA A 34 -8.63 -7.40 23.14
N ILE A 35 -8.97 -8.69 23.01
CA ILE A 35 -8.89 -9.43 21.75
C ILE A 35 -9.80 -8.78 20.69
N TYR A 36 -11.02 -8.42 21.06
CA TYR A 36 -11.98 -7.81 20.14
C TYR A 36 -11.48 -6.46 19.59
N ILE A 37 -10.90 -5.64 20.47
CA ILE A 37 -10.32 -4.34 20.12
C ILE A 37 -9.12 -4.51 19.18
N ILE A 38 -8.22 -5.45 19.47
CA ILE A 38 -7.03 -5.73 18.64
C ILE A 38 -7.46 -6.21 17.25
N TYR A 39 -8.46 -7.09 17.17
CA TYR A 39 -8.98 -7.59 15.90
C TYR A 39 -9.60 -6.47 15.05
N GLY A 40 -10.35 -5.57 15.68
CA GLY A 40 -10.89 -4.37 15.02
C GLY A 40 -9.78 -3.46 14.46
N MET A 41 -8.69 -3.25 15.21
CA MET A 41 -7.55 -2.49 14.72
C MET A 41 -6.89 -3.20 13.52
N ILE A 42 -6.52 -4.47 13.63
CA ILE A 42 -5.83 -5.20 12.55
C ILE A 42 -6.63 -5.18 11.25
N THR A 43 -7.94 -5.43 11.32
CA THR A 43 -8.82 -5.43 10.14
C THR A 43 -8.92 -4.05 9.50
N SER A 44 -9.01 -2.99 10.30
CA SER A 44 -9.02 -1.61 9.79
C SER A 44 -7.70 -1.23 9.10
N TYR A 45 -6.55 -1.57 9.70
CA TYR A 45 -5.23 -1.37 9.08
C TYR A 45 -5.09 -2.17 7.78
N ALA A 46 -5.52 -3.43 7.74
CA ALA A 46 -5.45 -4.24 6.53
C ALA A 46 -6.27 -3.63 5.38
N ALA A 47 -7.46 -3.09 5.67
CA ALA A 47 -8.29 -2.42 4.68
C ALA A 47 -7.63 -1.13 4.15
N MET A 48 -7.07 -0.30 5.04
CA MET A 48 -6.36 0.93 4.65
C MET A 48 -5.10 0.62 3.82
N THR A 49 -4.30 -0.37 4.24
CA THR A 49 -3.09 -0.78 3.51
C THR A 49 -3.43 -1.33 2.13
N LYS A 50 -4.51 -2.13 1.99
CA LYS A 50 -4.96 -2.62 0.68
C LYS A 50 -5.29 -1.47 -0.26
N ASN A 51 -6.02 -0.46 0.21
CA ASN A 51 -6.34 0.71 -0.60
C ASN A 51 -5.08 1.48 -0.99
N ASN A 52 -4.19 1.76 -0.03
CA ASN A 52 -2.94 2.48 -0.31
C ASN A 52 -2.06 1.74 -1.33
N TYR A 53 -2.01 0.41 -1.22
CA TYR A 53 -1.31 -0.45 -2.16
C TYR A 53 -1.87 -0.33 -3.58
N VAL A 54 -3.20 -0.44 -3.74
CA VAL A 54 -3.86 -0.28 -5.05
C VAL A 54 -3.61 1.12 -5.62
N TYR A 55 -3.73 2.18 -4.82
CA TYR A 55 -3.45 3.54 -5.27
C TYR A 55 -2.00 3.75 -5.70
N THR A 56 -1.04 3.28 -4.92
CA THR A 56 0.40 3.36 -5.26
C THR A 56 0.70 2.62 -6.56
N CYS A 57 0.00 1.50 -6.78
CA CYS A 57 0.10 0.71 -8.00
C CYS A 57 -0.48 1.44 -9.21
N LEU A 58 -1.65 2.07 -9.06
CA LEU A 58 -2.28 2.89 -10.09
C LEU A 58 -1.43 4.10 -10.46
N ILE A 59 -0.86 4.79 -9.48
CA ILE A 59 0.03 5.94 -9.71
C ILE A 59 1.23 5.51 -10.56
N GLN A 60 1.98 4.49 -10.13
CA GLN A 60 3.13 3.99 -10.88
C GLN A 60 2.75 3.57 -12.31
N SER A 61 1.64 2.85 -12.45
CA SER A 61 1.17 2.39 -13.77
C SER A 61 0.80 3.57 -14.68
N ALA A 62 0.14 4.60 -14.14
CA ALA A 62 -0.22 5.80 -14.89
C ALA A 62 1.04 6.56 -15.34
N THR A 63 2.03 6.74 -14.45
CA THR A 63 3.31 7.37 -14.78
C THR A 63 4.08 6.60 -15.85
N SER A 64 4.17 5.26 -15.73
CA SER A 64 4.82 4.43 -16.76
C SER A 64 4.09 4.48 -18.10
N GLY A 65 2.76 4.56 -18.10
CA GLY A 65 1.98 4.75 -19.34
C GLY A 65 2.28 6.08 -20.03
N LEU A 66 2.43 7.15 -19.24
CA LEU A 66 2.83 8.46 -19.73
C LEU A 66 4.22 8.38 -20.39
N GLU A 67 5.21 7.81 -19.71
CA GLU A 67 6.57 7.61 -20.26
C GLU A 67 6.56 6.76 -21.55
N ALA A 68 5.78 5.67 -21.58
CA ALA A 68 5.63 4.83 -22.77
C ALA A 68 5.05 5.61 -23.95
N LYS A 69 4.10 6.52 -23.70
CA LYS A 69 3.53 7.41 -24.71
C LYS A 69 4.53 8.45 -25.21
N LEU A 70 5.36 9.00 -24.32
CA LEU A 70 6.42 9.93 -24.69
C LEU A 70 7.48 9.27 -25.56
N MET A 71 7.86 8.01 -25.27
CA MET A 71 8.81 7.27 -26.10
C MET A 71 8.20 6.79 -27.42
N ASN A 72 6.93 6.39 -27.41
CA ASN A 72 6.22 5.92 -28.58
C ASN A 72 4.81 6.54 -28.67
N PRO A 73 4.61 7.55 -29.54
CA PRO A 73 3.35 8.27 -29.65
C PRO A 73 2.19 7.39 -30.15
N SER A 74 2.46 6.20 -30.69
CA SER A 74 1.41 5.26 -31.12
C SER A 74 0.78 4.46 -29.99
N VAL A 75 1.38 4.46 -28.79
CA VAL A 75 0.83 3.73 -27.64
C VAL A 75 -0.45 4.45 -27.18
N THR A 76 -1.55 3.73 -27.04
CA THR A 76 -2.81 4.28 -26.51
C THR A 76 -3.27 3.53 -25.28
N SER A 77 -2.86 2.26 -25.15
CA SER A 77 -3.22 1.41 -24.03
C SER A 77 -2.08 0.46 -23.68
N LEU A 78 -1.88 0.22 -22.39
CA LEU A 78 -0.89 -0.71 -21.88
C LEU A 78 -1.47 -1.48 -20.69
N SER A 79 -1.18 -2.77 -20.58
CA SER A 79 -1.50 -3.56 -19.40
C SER A 79 -0.21 -3.84 -18.63
N LEU A 80 -0.17 -3.40 -17.38
CA LEU A 80 0.99 -3.53 -16.50
C LEU A 80 0.63 -4.38 -15.29
N THR A 81 1.53 -5.26 -14.88
CA THR A 81 1.37 -6.04 -13.65
C THR A 81 2.17 -5.39 -12.55
N CYS A 82 1.51 -4.94 -11.49
CA CYS A 82 2.17 -4.37 -10.33
C CYS A 82 1.78 -5.17 -9.07
N GLY A 83 2.81 -5.83 -8.51
CA GLY A 83 2.75 -6.82 -7.43
C GLY A 83 1.53 -7.76 -7.45
N GLY A 84 1.26 -8.32 -8.63
CA GLY A 84 0.22 -9.32 -8.86
C GLY A 84 -1.14 -8.76 -9.30
N LEU A 85 -1.31 -7.43 -9.33
CA LEU A 85 -2.51 -6.77 -9.88
C LEU A 85 -2.27 -6.41 -11.34
N LEU A 86 -3.16 -6.83 -12.23
CA LEU A 86 -3.14 -6.44 -13.65
C LEU A 86 -3.90 -5.13 -13.82
N VAL A 87 -3.19 -4.04 -14.08
CA VAL A 87 -3.72 -2.68 -14.23
C VAL A 87 -3.78 -2.33 -15.71
N ASN A 88 -4.92 -1.78 -16.15
CA ASN A 88 -5.08 -1.28 -17.51
C ASN A 88 -4.85 0.22 -17.54
N VAL A 89 -3.90 0.66 -18.35
CA VAL A 89 -3.55 2.06 -18.53
C VAL A 89 -3.99 2.50 -19.91
N ASN A 90 -4.72 3.61 -19.98
CA ASN A 90 -5.13 4.26 -21.21
C ASN A 90 -4.51 5.66 -21.26
N VAL A 91 -3.85 5.99 -22.36
CA VAL A 91 -3.13 7.25 -22.52
C VAL A 91 -3.70 8.02 -23.69
N VAL A 92 -4.11 9.25 -23.42
CA VAL A 92 -4.72 10.18 -24.39
C VAL A 92 -3.86 11.42 -24.55
N GLY A 93 -3.96 12.07 -25.71
CA GLY A 93 -3.05 13.14 -26.12
C GLY A 93 -1.79 12.57 -26.76
N ASN A 94 -1.24 13.28 -27.72
CA ASN A 94 -0.01 12.87 -28.40
C ASN A 94 1.10 13.84 -28.03
N PRO A 95 2.31 13.36 -27.73
CA PRO A 95 3.46 14.24 -27.55
C PRO A 95 3.74 15.00 -28.86
N PRO A 96 4.33 16.20 -28.78
CA PRO A 96 4.66 17.00 -29.96
C PRO A 96 5.64 16.23 -30.87
N ASN A 97 5.50 16.45 -32.18
CA ASN A 97 6.27 15.73 -33.19
C ASN A 97 7.79 15.93 -33.00
N ASN A 98 8.56 14.92 -33.44
CA ASN A 98 10.00 15.03 -33.61
C ASN A 98 10.31 14.98 -35.12
N PRO A 99 11.02 15.97 -35.70
CA PRO A 99 11.76 17.05 -35.06
C PRO A 99 10.86 18.15 -34.45
N PRO A 100 11.38 18.90 -33.46
CA PRO A 100 10.65 20.00 -32.82
C PRO A 100 10.19 21.06 -33.83
N PRO A 101 9.08 21.76 -33.55
CA PRO A 101 8.59 22.84 -34.41
C PRO A 101 9.62 23.98 -34.50
N PHE A 102 9.87 24.47 -35.72
CA PHE A 102 10.79 25.59 -35.95
C PHE A 102 10.28 26.87 -35.30
N ILE A 103 11.19 27.73 -34.82
CA ILE A 103 10.87 29.02 -34.19
C ILE A 103 10.10 29.88 -35.20
N GLY A 104 8.85 30.24 -34.88
CA GLY A 104 7.95 31.00 -35.76
C GLY A 104 6.93 30.17 -36.55
N SER A 105 6.87 28.85 -36.34
CA SER A 105 5.86 27.96 -36.95
C SER A 105 4.46 28.07 -36.35
N GLY A 106 4.30 28.76 -35.21
CA GLY A 106 3.03 28.89 -34.50
C GLY A 106 2.54 27.59 -33.84
N GLN A 107 3.33 26.51 -33.89
CA GLN A 107 3.01 25.26 -33.21
C GLN A 107 3.61 25.24 -31.79
N SER A 108 2.80 24.79 -30.82
CA SER A 108 3.25 24.63 -29.44
C SER A 108 4.33 23.55 -29.35
N ALA A 109 5.45 23.87 -28.71
CA ALA A 109 6.51 22.92 -28.40
C ALA A 109 6.10 21.91 -27.31
N CYS A 110 4.94 22.10 -26.69
CA CYS A 110 4.39 21.24 -25.64
C CYS A 110 2.97 20.77 -26.00
N SER A 111 2.64 19.54 -25.63
CA SER A 111 1.31 18.96 -25.75
C SER A 111 0.94 18.23 -24.47
N THR A 112 -0.29 18.46 -24.01
CA THR A 112 -0.80 17.81 -22.80
C THR A 112 -1.14 16.35 -23.07
N VAL A 113 -0.54 15.46 -22.28
CA VAL A 113 -0.77 14.02 -22.31
C VAL A 113 -1.41 13.61 -20.99
N THR A 114 -2.44 12.78 -21.06
CA THR A 114 -3.16 12.29 -19.88
C THR A 114 -3.13 10.78 -19.85
N SER A 115 -2.65 10.22 -18.76
CA SER A 115 -2.57 8.77 -18.54
C SER A 115 -3.52 8.36 -17.43
N ILE A 116 -4.38 7.39 -17.73
CA ILE A 116 -5.46 6.93 -16.87
C ILE A 116 -5.21 5.45 -16.57
N ALA A 117 -4.83 5.14 -15.35
CA ALA A 117 -4.71 3.77 -14.86
C ALA A 117 -6.03 3.32 -14.22
N THR A 118 -6.46 2.10 -14.53
CA THR A 118 -7.71 1.51 -14.06
C THR A 118 -7.49 0.09 -13.56
N TYR A 119 -8.05 -0.19 -12.38
CA TYR A 119 -8.06 -1.51 -11.77
C TYR A 119 -9.40 -1.72 -11.04
N GLN A 120 -10.23 -2.62 -11.56
CA GLN A 120 -11.60 -2.86 -11.07
C GLN A 120 -12.41 -1.55 -10.96
N SER A 121 -12.81 -1.15 -9.75
CA SER A 121 -13.55 0.09 -9.47
C SER A 121 -12.65 1.30 -9.16
N TYR A 122 -11.32 1.13 -9.17
CA TYR A 122 -10.38 2.19 -8.88
C TYR A 122 -9.79 2.74 -10.18
N SER A 123 -9.72 4.07 -10.27
CA SER A 123 -9.10 4.77 -11.38
C SER A 123 -8.24 5.91 -10.87
N PHE A 124 -7.09 6.11 -11.49
CA PHE A 124 -6.22 7.25 -11.24
C PHE A 124 -5.83 7.89 -12.56
N SER A 125 -5.86 9.22 -12.62
CA SER A 125 -5.49 9.97 -13.82
C SER A 125 -4.37 10.94 -13.47
N ILE A 126 -3.31 10.94 -14.26
CA ILE A 126 -2.25 11.92 -14.23
C ILE A 126 -2.21 12.65 -15.56
N GLN A 127 -2.01 13.97 -15.52
CA GLN A 127 -1.87 14.81 -16.68
C GLN A 127 -0.52 15.52 -16.59
N ASP A 128 0.20 15.54 -17.70
CA ASP A 128 1.50 16.19 -17.81
C ASP A 128 1.66 16.84 -19.19
N ASP A 129 2.50 17.86 -19.27
CA ASP A 129 2.82 18.55 -20.52
C ASP A 129 4.12 17.98 -21.09
N ALA A 130 3.99 17.18 -22.16
CA ALA A 130 5.13 16.65 -22.88
C ALA A 130 5.67 17.73 -23.82
N CYS A 131 6.90 18.18 -23.59
CA CYS A 131 7.55 19.20 -24.42
C CYS A 131 8.73 18.65 -25.22
N ASN A 132 8.86 19.08 -26.47
CA ASN A 132 10.01 18.83 -27.32
C ASN A 132 10.66 20.17 -27.70
N PHE A 133 11.78 20.49 -27.05
CA PHE A 133 12.48 21.76 -27.25
C PHE A 133 13.63 21.69 -28.26
N GLY A 134 13.93 20.53 -28.83
CA GLY A 134 15.14 20.34 -29.62
C GLY A 134 16.40 20.41 -28.78
N SER A 135 17.36 19.56 -29.10
CA SER A 135 18.74 19.63 -28.59
C SER A 135 19.59 20.53 -29.47
#